data_AF-A0A955T7G1-F1
#
_entry.id   AF-A0A955T7G1-F1
#
_cell.length_a   1.000
_cell.length_b   1.000
_cell.length_c   1.000
_cell.angle_alpha   90.00
_cell.angle_beta   90.00
_cell.angle_gamma   90.00
#
_symmetry.space_group_name_H-M   'P 1'
#
loop_
_entity.id
_entity.type
_entity.pdbx_description
1 polymer ?
#
loop_
_entity_poly.entity_id
_entity_poly.type
_entity_poly.pdbx_seq_one_letter_code
_entity_poly.pdbx_strand_id
1 'polypeptide(L)'
;SGLDFCAVTDHAFEIVDWMWEESKKVTNSFNEPGRFVTFPAYEWSGVTDLGGDHNVFFLEDDPPLYRSRSYYDYMNLQMYHGSDPMVNHIEDLFITLACLQENENIFCIPHYGGRKANPAFHNPRIQRMVEIFSEHRRSHDWASGFLMNGQRLGIIASTDGHFGNPGYGYLKPVEDWDNQEIGMAAVAVYAQERTRESVFHALYNRRVYATSGDRIILDFNADYHPMGSEFASKTPPELHVKVIGTSPILRVHFRKNSLVAHTVETSGREVDLKWTDPQFNPDKETYYYVQVEQENGEEAYSSPVWVN
;
A
#
# COMPACT_ATOMS: atom_id res chain seq x y z
N SER A 1 10.67 13.64 -9.64
CA SER A 1 10.64 12.19 -9.38
C SER A 1 10.05 11.35 -10.51
N GLY A 2 9.37 11.89 -11.53
CA GLY A 2 8.85 11.05 -12.64
C GLY A 2 7.79 10.05 -12.17
N LEU A 3 6.87 10.52 -11.33
CA LEU A 3 5.69 9.78 -10.89
C LEU A 3 4.51 10.12 -11.80
N ASP A 4 3.62 9.16 -12.01
CA ASP A 4 2.37 9.35 -12.74
C ASP A 4 1.22 9.83 -11.84
N PHE A 5 1.35 9.64 -10.53
CA PHE A 5 0.41 10.12 -9.53
C PHE A 5 1.08 10.41 -8.18
N CYS A 6 0.40 11.16 -7.31
CA CYS A 6 0.74 11.27 -5.89
C CYS A 6 -0.51 11.56 -5.02
N ALA A 7 -0.33 11.43 -3.71
CA ALA A 7 -1.23 12.03 -2.72
C ALA A 7 -0.37 12.69 -1.64
N VAL A 8 -0.92 13.72 -0.99
CA VAL A 8 -0.36 14.28 0.23
C VAL A 8 -1.22 13.76 1.37
N THR A 9 -0.61 13.12 2.35
CA THR A 9 -1.28 12.42 3.45
C THR A 9 -0.85 13.00 4.79
N ASP A 10 -1.03 14.31 4.96
CA ASP A 10 -0.73 14.98 6.23
C ASP A 10 -1.52 14.32 7.39
N HIS A 11 -0.94 14.32 8.58
CA HIS A 11 -1.56 13.78 9.79
C HIS A 11 -2.90 14.49 10.09
N ALA A 12 -4.01 13.75 10.07
CA ALA A 12 -5.36 14.30 10.21
C ALA A 12 -5.60 15.08 11.51
N PHE A 13 -4.86 14.77 12.59
CA PHE A 13 -4.93 15.49 13.85
C PHE A 13 -4.22 16.87 13.82
N GLU A 14 -3.37 17.12 12.83
CA GLU A 14 -2.62 18.38 12.64
C GLU A 14 -3.33 19.36 11.68
N ILE A 15 -4.25 18.86 10.85
CA ILE A 15 -4.96 19.62 9.83
C ILE A 15 -6.19 20.32 10.44
N VAL A 16 -6.24 21.66 10.43
CA VAL A 16 -7.46 22.45 10.66
C VAL A 16 -8.32 22.56 9.40
N ASP A 17 -9.61 22.86 9.55
CA ASP A 17 -10.58 22.86 8.43
C ASP A 17 -10.12 23.71 7.24
N TRP A 18 -9.58 24.92 7.47
CA TRP A 18 -9.10 25.76 6.36
C TRP A 18 -7.86 25.18 5.66
N MET A 19 -7.00 24.44 6.36
CA MET A 19 -5.87 23.71 5.76
C MET A 19 -6.38 22.53 4.93
N TRP A 20 -7.45 21.86 5.37
CA TRP A 20 -8.08 20.80 4.58
C TRP A 20 -8.72 21.35 3.31
N GLU A 21 -9.46 22.46 3.41
CA GLU A 21 -10.01 23.15 2.23
C GLU A 21 -8.92 23.58 1.25
N GLU A 22 -7.76 24.03 1.73
CA GLU A 22 -6.65 24.40 0.86
C GLU A 22 -5.95 23.16 0.26
N SER A 23 -5.74 22.10 1.04
CA SER A 23 -5.18 20.83 0.55
C SER A 23 -6.04 20.22 -0.55
N LYS A 24 -7.37 20.17 -0.38
CA LYS A 24 -8.32 19.73 -1.42
C LYS A 24 -8.20 20.59 -2.69
N LYS A 25 -8.23 21.93 -2.56
CA LYS A 25 -8.09 22.84 -3.71
C LYS A 25 -6.79 22.63 -4.48
N VAL A 26 -5.66 22.60 -3.76
CA VAL A 26 -4.33 22.39 -4.36
C VAL A 26 -4.31 21.02 -5.06
N THR A 27 -4.68 19.96 -4.36
CA THR A 27 -4.76 18.60 -4.89
C THR A 27 -5.56 18.55 -6.18
N ASN A 28 -6.79 19.05 -6.19
CA ASN A 28 -7.66 19.03 -7.37
C ASN A 28 -7.12 19.91 -8.51
N SER A 29 -6.49 21.05 -8.21
CA SER A 29 -5.88 21.92 -9.23
C SER A 29 -4.68 21.31 -9.96
N PHE A 30 -4.03 20.30 -9.38
CA PHE A 30 -2.92 19.54 -9.99
C PHE A 30 -3.36 18.19 -10.59
N ASN A 31 -4.65 17.83 -10.51
CA ASN A 31 -5.17 16.64 -11.16
C ASN A 31 -5.35 16.90 -12.67
N GLU A 32 -4.49 16.30 -13.49
CA GLU A 32 -4.52 16.44 -14.94
C GLU A 32 -4.63 15.05 -15.59
N PRO A 33 -5.87 14.57 -15.83
CA PRO A 33 -6.12 13.29 -16.50
C PRO A 33 -5.32 13.16 -17.81
N GLY A 34 -4.70 11.99 -17.99
CA GLY A 34 -3.78 11.72 -19.09
C GLY A 34 -2.36 12.24 -18.87
N ARG A 35 -2.06 13.03 -17.82
CA ARG A 35 -0.71 13.56 -17.52
C ARG A 35 -0.21 13.22 -16.10
N PHE A 36 -0.95 13.58 -15.07
CA PHE A 36 -0.58 13.42 -13.67
C PHE A 36 -1.83 13.35 -12.79
N VAL A 37 -1.96 12.34 -11.94
CA VAL A 37 -3.16 12.12 -11.12
C VAL A 37 -2.87 12.49 -9.65
N THR A 38 -3.84 13.11 -8.99
CA THR A 38 -3.77 13.42 -7.56
C THR A 38 -5.00 12.92 -6.82
N PHE A 39 -4.85 12.60 -5.54
CA PHE A 39 -5.95 12.14 -4.68
C PHE A 39 -6.03 12.97 -3.41
N PRO A 40 -7.22 13.47 -3.02
CA PRO A 40 -7.43 13.96 -1.68
C PRO A 40 -7.29 12.81 -0.69
N ALA A 41 -6.41 12.99 0.30
CA ALA A 41 -6.05 11.97 1.26
C ALA A 41 -5.54 12.61 2.57
N TYR A 42 -5.49 11.82 3.64
CA TYR A 42 -4.90 12.20 4.93
C TYR A 42 -4.42 10.94 5.66
N GLU A 43 -3.50 11.09 6.62
CA GLU A 43 -3.15 9.99 7.52
C GLU A 43 -4.01 10.07 8.79
N TRP A 44 -4.84 9.05 9.06
CA TRP A 44 -5.44 8.87 10.37
C TRP A 44 -4.44 8.21 11.30
N SER A 45 -3.96 8.95 12.28
CA SER A 45 -2.83 8.54 13.13
C SER A 45 -3.27 8.26 14.56
N GLY A 46 -3.75 7.05 14.83
CA GLY A 46 -4.01 6.58 16.19
C GLY A 46 -2.75 6.04 16.87
N VAL A 47 -2.76 5.84 18.19
CA VAL A 47 -1.74 4.97 18.82
C VAL A 47 -2.00 3.51 18.42
N THR A 48 -0.96 2.64 18.42
CA THR A 48 -1.07 1.23 17.99
C THR A 48 -2.24 0.48 18.65
N ASP A 49 -2.49 0.69 19.94
CA ASP A 49 -3.59 0.04 20.67
C ASP A 49 -4.99 0.49 20.22
N LEU A 50 -5.10 1.68 19.61
CA LEU A 50 -6.34 2.21 19.02
C LEU A 50 -6.42 1.97 17.49
N GLY A 51 -5.39 1.32 16.93
CA GLY A 51 -5.31 0.96 15.52
C GLY A 51 -3.98 1.29 14.85
N GLY A 52 -3.28 2.35 15.26
CA GLY A 52 -2.10 2.88 14.58
C GLY A 52 -2.40 3.60 13.25
N ASP A 53 -1.35 3.91 12.50
CA ASP A 53 -1.37 4.83 11.35
C ASP A 53 -2.00 4.24 10.08
N HIS A 54 -2.97 4.94 9.52
CA HIS A 54 -3.71 4.54 8.32
C HIS A 54 -3.91 5.72 7.35
N ASN A 55 -3.32 5.63 6.16
CA ASN A 55 -3.58 6.60 5.10
C ASN A 55 -4.96 6.35 4.48
N VAL A 56 -5.82 7.38 4.46
CA VAL A 56 -7.19 7.36 3.93
C VAL A 56 -7.24 8.10 2.61
N PHE A 57 -7.77 7.48 1.57
CA PHE A 57 -7.84 8.02 0.20
C PHE A 57 -9.28 8.10 -0.29
N PHE A 58 -9.56 9.15 -1.05
CA PHE A 58 -10.87 9.42 -1.66
C PHE A 58 -10.72 9.64 -3.17
N LEU A 59 -11.71 9.18 -3.93
CA LEU A 59 -11.84 9.46 -5.36
C LEU A 59 -12.44 10.85 -5.63
N GLU A 60 -13.29 11.31 -4.70
CA GLU A 60 -14.06 12.56 -4.81
C GLU A 60 -13.21 13.81 -4.57
N ASP A 61 -13.65 14.95 -5.14
CA ASP A 61 -12.99 16.25 -5.01
C ASP A 61 -13.16 16.89 -3.62
N ASP A 62 -14.29 16.64 -2.94
CA ASP A 62 -14.68 17.32 -1.69
C ASP A 62 -14.94 16.39 -0.50
N PRO A 63 -13.98 15.52 -0.10
CA PRO A 63 -14.20 14.55 0.96
C PRO A 63 -14.14 15.16 2.38
N PRO A 64 -14.78 14.49 3.36
CA PRO A 64 -14.69 14.85 4.77
C PRO A 64 -13.31 14.55 5.37
N LEU A 65 -12.96 15.23 6.45
CA LEU A 65 -11.77 14.96 7.26
C LEU A 65 -12.18 14.34 8.60
N TYR A 66 -11.79 13.09 8.84
CA TYR A 66 -11.97 12.43 10.14
C TYR A 66 -10.65 12.42 10.91
N ARG A 67 -10.62 13.13 12.04
CA ARG A 67 -9.39 13.32 12.83
C ARG A 67 -9.20 12.17 13.81
N SER A 68 -7.97 11.67 13.93
CA SER A 68 -7.60 10.80 15.05
C SER A 68 -7.54 11.61 16.35
N ARG A 69 -7.68 10.93 17.49
CA ARG A 69 -7.40 11.55 18.78
C ARG A 69 -5.89 11.75 18.91
N SER A 70 -5.45 13.01 19.04
CA SER A 70 -4.03 13.36 19.14
C SER A 70 -3.29 12.54 20.21
N TYR A 71 -2.13 11.99 19.82
CA TYR A 71 -1.14 11.43 20.73
C TYR A 71 -0.44 12.52 21.56
N TYR A 72 -0.21 13.68 20.96
CA TYR A 72 0.29 14.84 21.67
C TYR A 72 -0.80 15.38 22.60
N ASP A 73 -0.57 15.15 23.89
CA ASP A 73 -1.20 15.69 25.10
C ASP A 73 -2.17 16.89 24.90
N TYR A 74 -3.25 16.94 25.68
CA TYR A 74 -4.13 18.12 25.82
C TYR A 74 -3.39 19.41 26.19
N MET A 75 -2.15 19.31 26.69
CA MET A 75 -1.20 20.41 26.88
C MET A 75 -0.75 21.08 25.57
N ASN A 76 -0.76 20.38 24.42
CA ASN A 76 -0.38 20.93 23.12
C ASN A 76 -1.55 21.65 22.43
N LEU A 77 -2.06 22.69 23.12
CA LEU A 77 -3.28 23.44 22.79
C LEU A 77 -3.31 24.08 21.38
N GLN A 78 -2.18 24.14 20.67
CA GLN A 78 -2.12 24.63 19.29
C GLN A 78 -2.78 23.67 18.28
N MET A 79 -2.91 22.38 18.62
CA MET A 79 -3.51 21.33 17.77
C MET A 79 -4.87 20.82 18.28
N TYR A 80 -5.50 21.53 19.22
CA TYR A 80 -6.83 21.17 19.72
C TYR A 80 -7.91 21.87 18.89
N HIS A 81 -8.59 21.14 18.01
CA HIS A 81 -9.41 21.70 16.92
C HIS A 81 -10.94 21.64 17.14
N GLY A 82 -11.39 21.38 18.36
CA GLY A 82 -12.82 21.25 18.67
C GLY A 82 -13.32 19.80 18.58
N SER A 83 -14.63 19.61 18.47
CA SER A 83 -15.27 18.32 18.78
C SER A 83 -15.46 17.37 17.59
N ASP A 84 -15.50 17.85 16.34
CA ASP A 84 -16.12 17.08 15.25
C ASP A 84 -15.38 17.13 13.89
N PRO A 85 -15.44 16.03 13.10
CA PRO A 85 -15.73 14.66 13.51
C PRO A 85 -14.43 13.98 14.00
N MET A 86 -14.26 13.88 15.32
CA MET A 86 -13.13 13.15 15.92
C MET A 86 -13.47 11.66 16.07
N VAL A 87 -12.56 10.80 15.61
CA VAL A 87 -12.71 9.35 15.64
C VAL A 87 -11.62 8.75 16.50
N ASN A 88 -12.00 8.02 17.54
CA ASN A 88 -11.07 7.59 18.60
C ASN A 88 -10.43 6.23 18.36
N HIS A 89 -11.05 5.38 17.53
CA HIS A 89 -10.59 4.01 17.26
C HIS A 89 -10.67 3.70 15.77
N ILE A 90 -9.78 2.87 15.25
CA ILE A 90 -9.75 2.53 13.83
C ILE A 90 -11.02 1.80 13.37
N GLU A 91 -11.67 1.03 14.24
CA GLU A 91 -12.94 0.39 13.92
C GLU A 91 -14.08 1.40 13.73
N ASP A 92 -14.12 2.46 14.54
CA ASP A 92 -15.08 3.57 14.36
C ASP A 92 -14.83 4.27 13.02
N LEU A 93 -13.57 4.44 12.62
CA LEU A 93 -13.20 5.03 11.33
C LEU A 93 -13.65 4.12 10.19
N PHE A 94 -13.37 2.82 10.27
CA PHE A 94 -13.79 1.84 9.27
C PHE A 94 -15.31 1.77 9.12
N ILE A 95 -16.08 1.84 10.22
CA ILE A 95 -17.54 1.91 10.18
C ILE A 95 -17.99 3.20 9.48
N THR A 96 -17.43 4.35 9.88
CA THR A 96 -17.78 5.67 9.34
C THR A 96 -17.50 5.74 7.84
N LEU A 97 -16.30 5.36 7.40
CA LEU A 97 -15.92 5.34 5.99
C LEU A 97 -16.74 4.30 5.20
N ALA A 98 -17.07 3.14 5.77
CA ALA A 98 -17.93 2.16 5.11
C ALA A 98 -19.38 2.65 4.95
N CYS A 99 -19.88 3.49 5.85
CA CYS A 99 -21.18 4.14 5.70
C CYS A 99 -21.20 5.22 4.61
N LEU A 100 -20.07 5.89 4.37
CA LEU A 100 -19.92 6.92 3.32
C LEU A 100 -19.56 6.35 1.94
N GLN A 101 -18.86 5.21 1.89
CA GLN A 101 -18.34 4.71 0.63
C GLN A 101 -19.49 4.35 -0.33
N GLU A 102 -19.39 4.84 -1.57
CA GLU A 102 -20.23 4.48 -2.70
C GLU A 102 -19.34 4.01 -3.85
N ASN A 103 -19.70 2.94 -4.56
CA ASN A 103 -18.96 2.47 -5.74
C ASN A 103 -17.44 2.34 -5.55
N GLU A 104 -16.99 1.89 -4.36
CA GLU A 104 -15.56 1.70 -4.05
C GLU A 104 -14.71 3.00 -4.07
N ASN A 105 -15.32 4.18 -3.85
CA ASN A 105 -14.69 5.52 -3.88
C ASN A 105 -13.78 5.90 -2.68
N ILE A 106 -13.61 5.01 -1.69
CA ILE A 106 -12.82 5.24 -0.46
C ILE A 106 -12.01 3.98 -0.12
N PHE A 107 -10.74 4.13 0.23
CA PHE A 107 -9.96 3.06 0.88
C PHE A 107 -8.97 3.60 1.92
N CYS A 108 -8.50 2.70 2.79
CA CYS A 108 -7.41 2.92 3.74
C CYS A 108 -6.23 1.96 3.51
N ILE A 109 -5.05 2.42 3.92
CA ILE A 109 -3.79 1.69 3.88
C ILE A 109 -3.11 1.80 5.26
N PRO A 110 -3.07 0.74 6.09
CA PRO A 110 -2.16 0.65 7.23
C PRO A 110 -0.71 0.76 6.78
N HIS A 111 0.10 1.51 7.53
CA HIS A 111 1.54 1.62 7.29
C HIS A 111 2.38 1.50 8.57
N TYR A 112 3.70 1.38 8.39
CA TYR A 112 4.68 1.32 9.49
C TYR A 112 5.35 2.68 9.64
N GLY A 113 4.55 3.68 9.98
CA GLY A 113 5.00 5.00 10.40
C GLY A 113 5.43 5.01 11.88
N GLY A 114 5.37 6.20 12.49
CA GLY A 114 5.70 6.39 13.90
C GLY A 114 4.83 5.57 14.87
N ARG A 115 3.62 5.16 14.47
CA ARG A 115 2.66 4.41 15.28
C ARG A 115 2.13 3.24 14.45
N LYS A 116 2.99 2.23 14.21
CA LYS A 116 2.68 1.02 13.41
C LYS A 116 1.22 0.56 13.55
N ALA A 117 0.54 0.37 12.41
CA ALA A 117 -0.82 -0.14 12.43
C ALA A 117 -0.92 -1.56 13.00
N ASN A 118 -2.05 -1.85 13.64
CA ASN A 118 -2.27 -3.07 14.40
C ASN A 118 -2.98 -4.14 13.55
N PRO A 119 -2.34 -5.29 13.25
CA PRO A 119 -2.93 -6.36 12.42
C PRO A 119 -4.18 -7.03 13.01
N ALA A 120 -4.59 -6.69 14.25
CA ALA A 120 -5.82 -7.18 14.85
C ALA A 120 -7.10 -6.56 14.23
N PHE A 121 -7.00 -5.37 13.65
CA PHE A 121 -8.15 -4.65 13.10
C PHE A 121 -8.16 -4.70 11.57
N HIS A 122 -9.36 -4.84 10.99
CA HIS A 122 -9.54 -4.90 9.55
C HIS A 122 -11.00 -4.64 9.16
N ASN A 123 -11.21 -3.90 8.08
CA ASN A 123 -12.47 -3.88 7.35
C ASN A 123 -12.18 -4.13 5.87
N PRO A 124 -12.61 -5.26 5.28
CA PRO A 124 -12.23 -5.64 3.91
C PRO A 124 -12.79 -4.72 2.82
N ARG A 125 -13.79 -3.89 3.16
CA ARG A 125 -14.37 -2.89 2.24
C ARG A 125 -13.57 -1.58 2.22
N ILE A 126 -12.88 -1.25 3.31
CA ILE A 126 -12.13 0.00 3.46
C ILE A 126 -10.63 -0.24 3.41
N GLN A 127 -10.10 -1.16 4.21
CA GLN A 127 -8.69 -1.51 4.19
C GLN A 127 -8.41 -2.47 3.03
N ARG A 128 -7.77 -1.96 1.97
CA ARG A 128 -7.59 -2.71 0.70
C ARG A 128 -6.14 -3.12 0.43
N MET A 129 -5.17 -2.41 0.99
CA MET A 129 -3.74 -2.65 0.79
C MET A 129 -2.97 -2.52 2.11
N VAL A 130 -1.70 -2.91 2.12
CA VAL A 130 -0.75 -2.70 3.22
C VAL A 130 0.59 -2.27 2.64
N GLU A 131 1.24 -1.31 3.29
CA GLU A 131 2.57 -0.84 2.90
C GLU A 131 3.67 -1.79 3.38
N ILE A 132 4.70 -2.02 2.55
CA ILE A 132 5.88 -2.81 2.93
C ILE A 132 7.21 -2.05 2.82
N PHE A 133 7.24 -0.92 2.10
CA PHE A 133 8.43 -0.08 1.98
C PHE A 133 8.04 1.39 2.15
N SER A 134 8.82 2.09 2.96
CA SER A 134 8.84 3.56 3.10
C SER A 134 10.25 4.06 3.37
N GLU A 135 10.45 5.39 3.45
CA GLU A 135 11.74 5.95 3.88
C GLU A 135 12.14 5.49 5.30
N HIS A 136 11.21 4.93 6.09
CA HIS A 136 11.46 4.46 7.45
C HIS A 136 11.98 3.01 7.49
N ARG A 137 11.41 2.06 6.73
CA ARG A 137 11.67 0.62 6.92
C ARG A 137 11.28 -0.29 5.75
N ARG A 138 11.97 -1.45 5.64
CA ARG A 138 11.46 -2.67 4.97
C ARG A 138 10.54 -3.44 5.93
N SER A 139 9.23 -3.29 5.80
CA SER A 139 8.21 -3.79 6.74
C SER A 139 7.39 -4.98 6.24
N HIS A 140 7.94 -5.79 5.31
CA HIS A 140 7.29 -7.02 4.83
C HIS A 140 6.98 -8.02 5.96
N ASP A 141 7.86 -8.11 6.96
CA ASP A 141 7.69 -8.96 8.14
C ASP A 141 6.40 -8.65 8.91
N TRP A 142 6.16 -7.36 9.19
CA TRP A 142 4.97 -6.85 9.86
C TRP A 142 3.72 -6.97 8.97
N ALA A 143 3.82 -6.58 7.70
CA ALA A 143 2.71 -6.64 6.75
C ALA A 143 2.23 -8.08 6.51
N SER A 144 3.15 -9.06 6.57
CA SER A 144 2.80 -10.49 6.49
C SER A 144 1.84 -10.92 7.60
N GLY A 145 1.85 -10.25 8.76
CA GLY A 145 0.92 -10.48 9.86
C GLY A 145 -0.55 -10.23 9.49
N PHE A 146 -0.83 -9.21 8.66
CA PHE A 146 -2.17 -8.95 8.15
C PHE A 146 -2.63 -10.09 7.22
N LEU A 147 -1.77 -10.52 6.31
CA LEU A 147 -2.06 -11.62 5.37
C LEU A 147 -2.19 -12.98 6.09
N MET A 148 -1.42 -13.21 7.15
CA MET A 148 -1.52 -14.41 7.99
C MET A 148 -2.78 -14.41 8.87
N ASN A 149 -3.31 -13.24 9.22
CA ASN A 149 -4.63 -13.07 9.84
C ASN A 149 -5.80 -13.23 8.84
N GLY A 150 -5.54 -13.66 7.60
CA GLY A 150 -6.57 -13.90 6.58
C GLY A 150 -7.08 -12.64 5.87
N GLN A 151 -6.42 -11.50 6.04
CA GLN A 151 -6.86 -10.23 5.46
C GLN A 151 -6.43 -10.14 4.00
N ARG A 152 -7.37 -9.80 3.11
CA ARG A 152 -7.14 -9.81 1.65
C ARG A 152 -6.58 -8.48 1.14
N LEU A 153 -5.34 -8.16 1.53
CA LEU A 153 -4.67 -6.88 1.24
C LEU A 153 -3.70 -6.97 0.06
N GLY A 154 -3.72 -5.95 -0.81
CA GLY A 154 -2.67 -5.72 -1.80
C GLY A 154 -1.38 -5.24 -1.14
N ILE A 155 -0.24 -5.46 -1.81
CA ILE A 155 1.08 -5.06 -1.30
C ILE A 155 1.55 -3.82 -2.06
N ILE A 156 1.86 -2.75 -1.32
CA ILE A 156 2.32 -1.48 -1.90
C ILE A 156 3.55 -0.90 -1.19
N ALA A 157 4.06 0.18 -1.74
CA ALA A 157 5.11 1.02 -1.16
C ALA A 157 4.73 2.49 -1.37
N SER A 158 4.99 3.34 -0.38
CA SER A 158 4.91 4.80 -0.51
C SER A 158 6.14 5.41 0.13
N THR A 159 6.46 6.67 -0.16
CA THR A 159 7.72 7.25 0.32
C THR A 159 7.69 7.58 1.82
N ASP A 160 6.54 7.92 2.39
CA ASP A 160 6.42 8.58 3.71
C ASP A 160 7.35 9.83 3.83
N GLY A 161 7.35 10.64 2.77
CA GLY A 161 8.39 11.63 2.50
C GLY A 161 8.15 12.99 3.16
N HIS A 162 8.90 13.30 4.22
CA HIS A 162 8.72 14.49 5.06
C HIS A 162 9.39 15.78 4.53
N PHE A 163 9.96 15.78 3.32
CA PHE A 163 10.80 16.87 2.79
C PHE A 163 10.27 17.52 1.50
N GLY A 164 9.02 17.25 1.10
CA GLY A 164 8.36 17.89 -0.05
C GLY A 164 8.85 17.41 -1.43
N ASN A 165 9.49 16.24 -1.49
CA ASN A 165 10.13 15.66 -2.67
C ASN A 165 9.54 14.26 -3.00
N PRO A 166 8.25 14.16 -3.37
CA PRO A 166 7.53 12.88 -3.48
C PRO A 166 8.23 11.87 -4.39
N GLY A 167 8.38 10.63 -3.94
CA GLY A 167 9.16 9.58 -4.63
C GLY A 167 10.65 9.56 -4.30
N TYR A 168 11.15 10.51 -3.51
CA TYR A 168 12.51 10.50 -2.94
C TYR A 168 12.40 10.72 -1.42
N GLY A 169 12.63 9.67 -0.64
CA GLY A 169 12.77 9.79 0.80
C GLY A 169 14.15 10.33 1.19
N TYR A 170 14.34 10.63 2.46
CA TYR A 170 15.64 11.02 2.99
C TYR A 170 16.30 9.86 3.74
N LEU A 171 17.52 9.49 3.32
CA LEU A 171 18.39 8.62 4.12
C LEU A 171 18.84 9.40 5.37
N LYS A 172 18.08 9.31 6.46
CA LYS A 172 18.47 9.92 7.73
C LYS A 172 19.79 9.28 8.21
N PRO A 173 20.79 10.07 8.63
CA PRO A 173 21.97 9.55 9.31
C PRO A 173 21.64 9.20 10.78
N VAL A 174 20.73 8.23 10.94
CA VAL A 174 20.39 7.35 12.08
C VAL A 174 20.31 7.96 13.50
N GLU A 175 19.13 7.81 14.13
CA GLU A 175 18.99 7.37 15.54
C GLU A 175 17.84 6.32 15.68
N ASP A 176 17.93 5.28 14.84
CA ASP A 176 17.39 3.90 14.87
C ASP A 176 15.87 3.58 15.05
N TRP A 177 15.35 2.61 14.25
CA TRP A 177 13.90 2.33 14.07
C TRP A 177 13.45 0.95 13.50
N ASP A 178 14.19 -0.16 13.37
CA ASP A 178 15.38 -0.65 14.10
C ASP A 178 16.56 -1.00 13.14
N ASN A 179 16.63 -0.34 11.96
CA ASN A 179 17.82 0.13 11.20
C ASN A 179 17.43 0.39 9.72
N GLN A 180 17.47 1.67 9.34
CA GLN A 180 16.85 2.26 8.14
C GLN A 180 17.71 2.05 6.88
N GLU A 181 17.16 1.40 5.84
CA GLU A 181 17.90 1.03 4.62
C GLU A 181 17.42 1.69 3.32
N ILE A 182 16.21 2.28 3.30
CA ILE A 182 15.56 2.74 2.06
C ILE A 182 15.47 4.26 2.01
N GLY A 183 15.88 4.84 0.88
CA GLY A 183 15.72 6.27 0.58
C GLY A 183 14.70 6.57 -0.54
N MET A 184 14.04 5.57 -1.12
CA MET A 184 13.03 5.73 -2.17
C MET A 184 12.02 4.60 -2.08
N ALA A 185 10.72 4.85 -2.20
CA ALA A 185 9.73 3.77 -2.18
C ALA A 185 8.55 4.18 -3.06
N ALA A 186 8.11 3.26 -3.92
CA ALA A 186 7.10 3.53 -4.93
C ALA A 186 6.22 2.32 -5.23
N VAL A 187 4.92 2.57 -5.31
CA VAL A 187 3.91 1.64 -5.83
C VAL A 187 3.78 1.81 -7.34
N ALA A 188 3.73 0.67 -8.04
CA ALA A 188 3.30 0.61 -9.43
C ALA A 188 1.86 0.11 -9.51
N VAL A 189 1.09 0.65 -10.46
CA VAL A 189 -0.35 0.43 -10.58
C VAL A 189 -0.73 0.06 -12.02
N TYR A 190 -1.36 -1.09 -12.20
CA TYR A 190 -1.92 -1.54 -13.47
C TYR A 190 -3.31 -0.91 -13.70
N ALA A 191 -3.32 0.38 -14.02
CA ALA A 191 -4.51 1.11 -14.46
C ALA A 191 -4.70 1.00 -15.98
N GLN A 192 -5.95 1.12 -16.45
CA GLN A 192 -6.26 1.13 -17.89
C GLN A 192 -5.92 2.49 -18.53
N GLU A 193 -6.13 3.57 -17.78
CA GLU A 193 -5.87 4.94 -18.18
C GLU A 193 -5.19 5.71 -17.05
N ARG A 194 -4.51 6.82 -17.37
CA ARG A 194 -3.94 7.73 -16.37
C ARG A 194 -4.99 8.75 -15.92
N THR A 195 -6.13 8.27 -15.43
CA THR A 195 -7.24 9.05 -14.86
C THR A 195 -7.36 8.77 -13.36
N ARG A 196 -8.03 9.65 -12.61
CA ARG A 196 -8.18 9.47 -11.17
C ARG A 196 -8.97 8.19 -10.87
N GLU A 197 -10.06 8.00 -11.58
CA GLU A 197 -10.96 6.85 -11.49
C GLU A 197 -10.22 5.54 -11.81
N SER A 198 -9.48 5.48 -12.93
CA SER A 198 -8.82 4.25 -13.35
C SER A 198 -7.67 3.86 -12.41
N VAL A 199 -6.89 4.83 -11.92
CA VAL A 199 -5.83 4.58 -10.94
C VAL A 199 -6.42 4.23 -9.57
N PHE A 200 -7.49 4.90 -9.12
CA PHE A 200 -8.15 4.60 -7.84
C PHE A 200 -8.75 3.19 -7.81
N HIS A 201 -9.48 2.79 -8.84
CA HIS A 201 -10.06 1.45 -8.90
C HIS A 201 -8.99 0.37 -9.07
N ALA A 202 -7.87 0.65 -9.75
CA ALA A 202 -6.73 -0.26 -9.80
C ALA A 202 -6.06 -0.44 -8.42
N LEU A 203 -5.89 0.64 -7.65
CA LEU A 203 -5.46 0.59 -6.24
C LEU A 203 -6.44 -0.22 -5.37
N TYR A 204 -7.73 0.11 -5.40
CA TYR A 204 -8.78 -0.56 -4.63
C TYR A 204 -8.90 -2.08 -4.94
N ASN A 205 -8.73 -2.44 -6.21
CA ASN A 205 -8.73 -3.83 -6.70
C ASN A 205 -7.34 -4.51 -6.60
N ARG A 206 -6.37 -3.87 -5.94
CA ARG A 206 -5.04 -4.40 -5.63
C ARG A 206 -4.26 -4.82 -6.89
N ARG A 207 -4.46 -4.11 -8.00
CA ARG A 207 -3.73 -4.26 -9.27
C ARG A 207 -2.37 -3.57 -9.18
N VAL A 208 -1.62 -3.91 -8.13
CA VAL A 208 -0.51 -3.10 -7.62
C VAL A 208 0.65 -3.96 -7.14
N TYR A 209 1.86 -3.40 -7.21
CA TYR A 209 3.04 -4.00 -6.61
C TYR A 209 3.94 -2.93 -5.98
N ALA A 210 4.69 -3.33 -4.96
CA ALA A 210 5.66 -2.50 -4.25
C ALA A 210 7.04 -2.57 -4.90
N THR A 211 7.79 -1.47 -4.87
CA THR A 211 9.24 -1.44 -5.17
C THR A 211 10.00 -0.67 -4.09
N SER A 212 11.20 -1.15 -3.71
CA SER A 212 12.02 -0.54 -2.66
C SER A 212 12.84 0.68 -3.12
N GLY A 213 12.54 1.22 -4.30
CA GLY A 213 13.19 2.41 -4.86
C GLY A 213 13.42 2.30 -6.37
N ASP A 214 13.95 1.17 -6.83
CA ASP A 214 14.20 0.95 -8.26
C ASP A 214 12.92 0.72 -9.08
N ARG A 215 12.94 1.16 -10.35
CA ARG A 215 11.81 1.03 -11.29
C ARG A 215 11.72 -0.34 -11.93
N ILE A 216 11.57 -1.36 -11.09
CA ILE A 216 11.35 -2.74 -11.51
C ILE A 216 9.97 -2.84 -12.17
N ILE A 217 9.90 -3.44 -13.36
CA ILE A 217 8.64 -3.81 -14.00
C ILE A 217 8.32 -5.23 -13.56
N LEU A 218 7.15 -5.46 -12.95
CA LEU A 218 6.74 -6.76 -12.41
C LEU A 218 5.30 -7.07 -12.81
N ASP A 219 5.12 -8.04 -13.70
CA ASP A 219 3.82 -8.63 -14.04
C ASP A 219 3.70 -10.00 -13.37
N PHE A 220 2.53 -10.29 -12.78
CA PHE A 220 2.25 -11.52 -12.05
C PHE A 220 0.79 -11.94 -12.22
N ASN A 221 0.59 -13.17 -12.68
CA ASN A 221 -0.71 -13.77 -12.96
C ASN A 221 -0.76 -15.20 -12.42
N ALA A 222 -1.95 -15.65 -11.99
CA ALA A 222 -2.28 -17.05 -11.76
C ALA A 222 -3.26 -17.49 -12.86
N ASP A 223 -2.84 -18.38 -13.75
CA ASP A 223 -3.47 -18.63 -15.05
C ASP A 223 -3.69 -17.32 -15.85
N TYR A 224 -4.92 -16.81 -15.87
CA TYR A 224 -5.33 -15.55 -16.51
C TYR A 224 -5.83 -14.49 -15.50
N HIS A 225 -5.63 -14.74 -14.20
CA HIS A 225 -6.02 -13.85 -13.12
C HIS A 225 -4.83 -13.01 -12.62
N PRO A 226 -4.79 -11.68 -12.87
CA PRO A 226 -3.67 -10.84 -12.45
C PRO A 226 -3.59 -10.66 -10.93
N MET A 227 -2.45 -10.17 -10.45
CA MET A 227 -2.21 -9.75 -9.06
C MET A 227 -3.38 -8.95 -8.47
N GLY A 228 -3.81 -9.28 -7.25
CA GLY A 228 -4.99 -8.72 -6.60
C GLY A 228 -6.31 -9.46 -6.85
N SER A 229 -6.33 -10.47 -7.74
CA SER A 229 -7.54 -11.27 -8.03
C SER A 229 -7.90 -12.22 -6.90
N GLU A 230 -9.19 -12.55 -6.82
CA GLU A 230 -9.72 -13.62 -5.97
C GLU A 230 -10.54 -14.54 -6.89
N PHE A 231 -10.22 -15.84 -6.95
CA PHE A 231 -10.92 -16.80 -7.78
C PHE A 231 -11.01 -18.19 -7.11
N ALA A 232 -11.70 -19.13 -7.76
CA ALA A 232 -11.80 -20.51 -7.31
C ALA A 232 -11.21 -21.47 -8.35
N SER A 233 -10.49 -22.49 -7.90
CA SER A 233 -9.90 -23.50 -8.78
C SER A 233 -9.87 -24.89 -8.15
N LYS A 234 -10.09 -25.92 -8.97
CA LYS A 234 -9.96 -27.34 -8.59
C LYS A 234 -8.66 -27.98 -9.10
N THR A 235 -7.82 -27.22 -9.78
CA THR A 235 -6.48 -27.58 -10.25
C THR A 235 -5.46 -26.55 -9.80
N PRO A 236 -4.19 -26.92 -9.58
CA PRO A 236 -3.16 -25.93 -9.26
C PRO A 236 -3.04 -24.95 -10.44
N PRO A 237 -3.15 -23.62 -10.22
CA PRO A 237 -2.96 -22.65 -11.27
C PRO A 237 -1.49 -22.58 -11.71
N GLU A 238 -1.24 -22.23 -12.96
CA GLU A 238 0.09 -21.84 -13.42
C GLU A 238 0.38 -20.41 -12.98
N LEU A 239 1.33 -20.23 -12.06
CA LEU A 239 1.81 -18.91 -11.67
C LEU A 239 2.83 -18.43 -12.70
N HIS A 240 2.48 -17.38 -13.44
CA HIS A 240 3.33 -16.74 -14.42
C HIS A 240 3.84 -15.40 -13.87
N VAL A 241 5.15 -15.20 -13.91
CA VAL A 241 5.80 -13.96 -13.51
C VAL A 241 6.75 -13.50 -14.61
N LYS A 242 6.65 -12.22 -14.96
CA LYS A 242 7.60 -11.54 -15.84
C LYS A 242 8.18 -10.33 -15.11
N VAL A 243 9.50 -10.23 -15.10
CA VAL A 243 10.21 -9.11 -14.45
C VAL A 243 11.23 -8.49 -15.39
N ILE A 244 11.29 -7.17 -15.40
CA ILE A 244 12.37 -6.40 -16.04
C ILE A 244 13.00 -5.50 -14.98
N GLY A 245 14.25 -5.78 -14.66
CA GLY A 245 15.04 -5.08 -13.65
C GLY A 245 15.91 -3.94 -14.20
N THR A 246 16.18 -2.98 -13.34
CA THR A 246 17.21 -1.93 -13.51
C THR A 246 18.62 -2.48 -13.29
N SER A 247 18.72 -3.56 -12.51
CA SER A 247 19.90 -4.39 -12.24
C SER A 247 19.60 -5.86 -12.57
N PRO A 248 20.56 -6.79 -12.66
CA PRO A 248 20.25 -8.21 -12.84
C PRO A 248 19.36 -8.73 -11.70
N ILE A 249 18.36 -9.54 -12.07
CA ILE A 249 17.51 -10.25 -11.12
C ILE A 249 18.33 -11.40 -10.54
N LEU A 250 18.55 -11.37 -9.23
CA LEU A 250 19.27 -12.41 -8.50
C LEU A 250 18.34 -13.58 -8.16
N ARG A 251 17.13 -13.28 -7.66
CA ARG A 251 16.12 -14.29 -7.30
C ARG A 251 14.70 -13.85 -7.62
N VAL A 252 13.86 -14.85 -7.90
CA VAL A 252 12.40 -14.74 -7.82
C VAL A 252 11.89 -15.80 -6.85
N HIS A 253 11.22 -15.36 -5.79
CA HIS A 253 10.59 -16.20 -4.79
C HIS A 253 9.08 -16.26 -5.05
N PHE A 254 8.57 -17.44 -5.39
CA PHE A 254 7.14 -17.72 -5.33
C PHE A 254 6.76 -18.01 -3.89
N ARG A 255 5.87 -17.17 -3.34
CA ARG A 255 5.43 -17.25 -1.94
C ARG A 255 4.00 -17.77 -1.89
N LYS A 256 3.74 -18.70 -0.96
CA LYS A 256 2.43 -19.30 -0.67
C LYS A 256 2.11 -19.04 0.80
N ASN A 257 0.96 -18.44 1.10
CA ASN A 257 0.52 -18.16 2.47
C ASN A 257 1.62 -17.45 3.30
N SER A 258 2.26 -16.46 2.69
CA SER A 258 3.43 -15.69 3.18
C SER A 258 4.75 -16.43 3.41
N LEU A 259 4.82 -17.75 3.20
CA LEU A 259 6.07 -18.51 3.21
C LEU A 259 6.65 -18.66 1.80
N VAL A 260 7.98 -18.76 1.66
CA VAL A 260 8.61 -19.09 0.38
C VAL A 260 8.30 -20.56 0.03
N ALA A 261 7.62 -20.78 -1.09
CA ALA A 261 7.28 -22.12 -1.60
C ALA A 261 8.25 -22.60 -2.67
N HIS A 262 8.77 -21.68 -3.49
CA HIS A 262 9.79 -21.97 -4.50
C HIS A 262 10.67 -20.74 -4.74
N THR A 263 11.93 -20.99 -5.12
CA THR A 263 12.93 -19.97 -5.45
C THR A 263 13.56 -20.34 -6.77
N VAL A 264 13.65 -19.37 -7.69
CA VAL A 264 14.45 -19.46 -8.91
C VAL A 264 15.59 -18.45 -8.78
N GLU A 265 16.84 -18.92 -8.87
CA GLU A 265 18.01 -18.03 -8.98
C GLU A 265 18.29 -17.71 -10.46
N THR A 266 18.63 -16.45 -10.74
CA THR A 266 18.83 -15.94 -12.10
C THR A 266 20.01 -14.97 -12.15
N SER A 267 20.36 -14.50 -13.35
CA SER A 267 21.39 -13.47 -13.58
C SER A 267 21.07 -12.55 -14.77
N GLY A 268 19.85 -12.64 -15.30
CA GLY A 268 19.36 -11.80 -16.38
C GLY A 268 18.68 -10.53 -15.84
N ARG A 269 18.64 -9.46 -16.64
CA ARG A 269 17.82 -8.28 -16.35
C ARG A 269 16.35 -8.45 -16.72
N GLU A 270 16.04 -9.42 -17.57
CA GLU A 270 14.67 -9.83 -17.90
C GLU A 270 14.53 -11.32 -17.55
N VAL A 271 13.45 -11.66 -16.87
CA VAL A 271 13.09 -13.04 -16.53
C VAL A 271 11.61 -13.27 -16.83
N ASP A 272 11.29 -14.45 -17.34
CA ASP A 272 9.94 -14.89 -17.71
C ASP A 272 9.82 -16.34 -17.19
N LEU A 273 9.08 -16.53 -16.10
CA LEU A 273 9.10 -17.76 -15.31
C LEU A 273 7.68 -18.27 -15.05
N LYS A 274 7.52 -19.59 -15.10
CA LYS A 274 6.28 -20.30 -14.80
C LYS A 274 6.50 -21.33 -13.71
N TRP A 275 5.60 -21.39 -12.74
CA TRP A 275 5.63 -22.38 -11.66
C TRP A 275 4.22 -22.81 -11.26
N THR A 276 4.05 -24.08 -10.92
CA THR A 276 2.77 -24.66 -10.50
C THR A 276 2.99 -25.31 -9.14
N ASP A 277 2.14 -25.00 -8.16
CA ASP A 277 2.30 -25.49 -6.78
C ASP A 277 2.05 -27.02 -6.68
N PRO A 278 3.09 -27.84 -6.39
CA PRO A 278 2.93 -29.28 -6.27
C PRO A 278 2.20 -29.71 -4.98
N GLN A 279 1.96 -28.78 -4.05
CA GLN A 279 1.25 -28.97 -2.80
C GLN A 279 -0.08 -28.18 -2.76
N PHE A 280 -0.64 -27.85 -3.92
CA PHE A 280 -1.96 -27.24 -4.01
C PHE A 280 -3.03 -28.17 -3.40
N ASN A 281 -4.00 -27.57 -2.72
CA ASN A 281 -5.11 -28.28 -2.10
C ASN A 281 -6.41 -27.52 -2.41
N PRO A 282 -7.31 -28.06 -3.26
CA PRO A 282 -8.54 -27.38 -3.68
C PRO A 282 -9.63 -27.31 -2.60
N ASP A 283 -9.36 -27.80 -1.39
CA ASP A 283 -10.23 -27.70 -0.22
C ASP A 283 -9.68 -26.72 0.83
N LYS A 284 -8.60 -25.98 0.51
CA LYS A 284 -8.01 -24.96 1.38
C LYS A 284 -7.75 -23.67 0.61
N GLU A 285 -8.32 -22.57 1.08
CA GLU A 285 -7.92 -21.23 0.63
C GLU A 285 -6.41 -21.05 0.76
N THR A 286 -5.81 -20.52 -0.31
CA THR A 286 -4.39 -20.20 -0.35
C THR A 286 -4.18 -18.92 -1.18
N TYR A 287 -3.14 -18.17 -0.85
CA TYR A 287 -2.75 -17.00 -1.63
C TYR A 287 -1.30 -17.09 -2.07
N TYR A 288 -1.06 -16.64 -3.31
CA TYR A 288 0.26 -16.60 -3.92
C TYR A 288 0.66 -15.17 -4.27
N TYR A 289 1.94 -14.85 -4.09
CA TYR A 289 2.57 -13.62 -4.57
C TYR A 289 4.04 -13.90 -4.86
N VAL A 290 4.69 -12.97 -5.55
CA VAL A 290 6.12 -13.04 -5.84
C VAL A 290 6.90 -11.94 -5.15
N GLN A 291 8.09 -12.28 -4.67
CA GLN A 291 9.14 -11.36 -4.26
C GLN A 291 10.29 -11.49 -5.27
N VAL A 292 10.84 -10.36 -5.70
CA VAL A 292 11.97 -10.26 -6.61
C VAL A 292 13.13 -9.63 -5.84
N GLU A 293 14.31 -10.23 -5.92
CA GLU A 293 15.58 -9.67 -5.41
C GLU A 293 16.47 -9.32 -6.61
N GLN A 294 16.99 -8.09 -6.68
CA GLN A 294 18.05 -7.70 -7.62
C GLN A 294 19.45 -7.77 -6.97
N GLU A 295 20.50 -7.90 -7.79
CA GLU A 295 21.90 -7.90 -7.32
C GLU A 295 22.32 -6.64 -6.53
N ASN A 296 21.63 -5.50 -6.70
CA ASN A 296 21.88 -4.26 -5.96
C ASN A 296 21.12 -4.16 -4.63
N GLY A 297 20.40 -5.19 -4.20
CA GLY A 297 19.60 -5.19 -2.96
C GLY A 297 18.23 -4.50 -3.09
N GLU A 298 17.87 -4.08 -4.30
CA GLU A 298 16.53 -3.56 -4.59
C GLU A 298 15.54 -4.70 -4.85
N GLU A 299 14.30 -4.50 -4.40
CA GLU A 299 13.26 -5.53 -4.36
C GLU A 299 11.94 -5.06 -4.96
N ALA A 300 11.14 -6.02 -5.43
CA ALA A 300 9.74 -5.80 -5.78
C ALA A 300 8.85 -6.92 -5.23
N TYR A 301 7.62 -6.58 -4.83
CA TYR A 301 6.63 -7.53 -4.32
C TYR A 301 5.28 -7.33 -4.99
N SER A 302 4.74 -8.37 -5.63
CA SER A 302 3.39 -8.31 -6.22
C SER A 302 2.30 -8.32 -5.14
N SER A 303 1.14 -7.74 -5.43
CA SER A 303 -0.06 -8.07 -4.65
C SER A 303 -0.39 -9.56 -4.72
N PRO A 304 -1.00 -10.16 -3.68
CA PRO A 304 -1.41 -11.55 -3.72
C PRO A 304 -2.56 -11.84 -4.69
N VAL A 305 -2.65 -13.10 -5.09
CA VAL A 305 -3.82 -13.69 -5.76
C VAL A 305 -4.37 -14.80 -4.85
N TRP A 306 -5.65 -14.73 -4.50
CA TRP A 306 -6.33 -15.70 -3.64
C TRP A 306 -7.04 -16.77 -4.48
N VAL A 307 -6.87 -18.03 -4.09
CA VAL A 307 -7.40 -19.22 -4.78
C VAL A 307 -8.19 -20.09 -3.78
N ASN A 308 -9.44 -20.41 -4.12
CA ASN A 308 -10.43 -21.11 -3.28
C ASN A 308 -11.00 -22.39 -3.92
#